data_AF-A0A8C8UDY7-F1
#
_entry.id   AF-A0A8C8UDY7-F1
#
_cell.length_a   1.000
_cell.length_b   1.000
_cell.length_c   1.000
_cell.angle_alpha   90.00
_cell.angle_beta   90.00
_cell.angle_gamma   90.00
#
_symmetry.space_group_name_H-M   'P 1'
#
loop_
_entity.id
_entity.type
_entity.pdbx_description
1 polymer ?
#
loop_
_entity_poly.entity_id
_entity_poly.type
_entity_poly.pdbx_seq_one_letter_code
_entity_poly.pdbx_strand_id
1 'polypeptide(L)'
;MSLALNDLLICCRQLEHDRATERRKEVEKFKRLIQDPETVQHLDRHSDSKQGNYLNWDAVFRFLQNYIKKETECLRTAKSNVSASTQTSRQKKMQEISSLVRYFIKCANKSKQHYVLHTHMLQELL
;
A
#
# COMPACT_ATOMS: atom_id res chain seq x y z
N MET A 1 12.71 -11.37 15.58
CA MET A 1 12.07 -10.76 14.40
C MET A 1 11.22 -11.86 13.77
N SER A 2 9.89 -11.72 13.72
CA SER A 2 9.02 -12.74 13.10
C SER A 2 9.31 -12.84 11.59
N LEU A 3 9.28 -14.05 11.05
CA LEU A 3 9.47 -14.31 9.62
C LEU A 3 8.43 -13.55 8.79
N ALA A 4 7.17 -13.54 9.24
CA ALA A 4 6.07 -12.87 8.57
C ALA A 4 6.26 -11.35 8.45
N LEU A 5 6.76 -10.71 9.52
CA LEU A 5 7.11 -9.28 9.49
C LEU A 5 8.31 -8.99 8.58
N ASN A 6 9.30 -9.88 8.54
CA ASN A 6 10.45 -9.71 7.67
C ASN A 6 10.03 -9.80 6.19
N ASP A 7 9.19 -10.77 5.86
CA ASP A 7 8.62 -10.92 4.52
C ASP A 7 7.77 -9.71 4.11
N LEU A 8 6.98 -9.15 5.04
CA LEU A 8 6.24 -7.91 4.80
C LEU A 8 7.18 -6.73 4.54
N LEU A 9 8.23 -6.57 5.37
CA LEU A 9 9.21 -5.50 5.18
C LEU A 9 9.90 -5.59 3.81
N ILE A 10 10.31 -6.79 3.39
CA ILE A 10 10.91 -7.01 2.08
C ILE A 10 9.91 -6.66 0.98
N CYS A 11 8.66 -7.13 1.10
CA CYS A 11 7.60 -6.83 0.14
C CYS A 11 7.34 -5.31 0.02
N CYS A 12 7.26 -4.60 1.15
CA CYS A 12 7.10 -3.15 1.18
C CYS A 12 8.24 -2.41 0.47
N ARG A 13 9.49 -2.83 0.65
CA ARG A 13 10.64 -2.25 -0.08
C ARG A 13 10.55 -2.50 -1.58
N GLN A 14 10.06 -3.67 -1.99
CA GLN A 14 9.88 -4.00 -3.41
C GLN A 14 8.68 -3.26 -4.04
N LEU A 15 7.67 -2.87 -3.25
CA LEU A 15 6.62 -1.95 -3.73
C LEU A 15 7.17 -0.56 -4.09
N GLU A 16 8.31 -0.16 -3.52
CA GLU A 16 8.97 1.10 -3.86
C GLU A 16 9.95 0.97 -5.03
N HIS A 17 10.07 -0.20 -5.67
CA HIS A 17 11.00 -0.42 -6.76
C HIS A 17 10.74 0.53 -7.96
N ASP A 18 11.78 0.99 -8.66
CA ASP A 18 11.62 1.99 -9.73
C ASP A 18 10.94 1.43 -10.99
N ARG A 19 11.13 0.14 -11.26
CA ARG A 19 10.45 -0.57 -12.36
C ARG A 19 9.00 -0.91 -12.00
N ALA A 20 8.05 -0.41 -12.79
CA ALA A 20 6.62 -0.65 -12.61
C ALA A 20 6.21 -2.13 -12.63
N THR A 21 6.88 -2.95 -13.46
CA THR A 21 6.62 -4.39 -13.54
C THR A 21 6.96 -5.11 -12.24
N GLU A 22 8.04 -4.72 -11.57
CA GLU A 22 8.44 -5.30 -10.29
C GLU A 22 7.48 -4.90 -9.18
N ARG A 23 7.12 -3.61 -9.10
CA ARG A 23 6.10 -3.16 -8.12
C ARG A 23 4.80 -3.92 -8.26
N ARG A 24 4.36 -4.22 -9.49
CA ARG A 24 3.07 -4.90 -9.74
C ARG A 24 3.05 -6.34 -9.23
N LYS A 25 4.18 -7.06 -9.29
CA LYS A 25 4.28 -8.45 -8.80
C LYS A 25 4.04 -8.54 -7.30
N GLU A 26 4.44 -7.50 -6.57
CA GLU A 26 4.37 -7.49 -5.11
C GLU A 26 2.99 -7.19 -4.55
N VAL A 27 2.08 -6.58 -5.33
CA VAL A 27 0.76 -6.16 -4.83
C VAL A 27 -0.05 -7.33 -4.23
N GLU A 28 -0.08 -8.48 -4.91
CA GLU A 28 -0.82 -9.65 -4.40
C GLU A 28 -0.10 -10.35 -3.25
N LYS A 29 1.23 -10.27 -3.19
CA LYS A 29 2.00 -10.73 -2.03
C LYS A 29 1.73 -9.83 -0.82
N PHE A 30 1.78 -8.52 -1.01
CA PHE A 30 1.47 -7.51 -0.01
C PHE A 30 0.09 -7.75 0.60
N LYS A 31 -0.96 -7.87 -0.22
CA LYS A 31 -2.33 -8.15 0.25
C LYS A 31 -2.38 -9.41 1.13
N ARG A 32 -1.69 -10.49 0.72
CA ARG A 32 -1.62 -11.74 1.49
C ARG A 32 -0.95 -11.56 2.84
N LEU A 33 0.16 -10.83 2.89
CA LEU A 33 0.91 -10.60 4.13
C LEU A 33 0.15 -9.69 5.10
N ILE A 34 -0.48 -8.60 4.64
CA ILE A 34 -1.18 -7.67 5.54
C ILE A 34 -2.50 -8.21 6.12
N GLN A 35 -3.00 -9.34 5.63
CA GLN A 35 -4.16 -10.02 6.21
C GLN A 35 -3.77 -11.26 7.03
N ASP A 36 -2.49 -11.64 7.01
CA ASP A 36 -1.99 -12.76 7.78
C ASP A 36 -2.17 -12.47 9.28
N PRO A 37 -2.82 -13.35 10.06
CA PRO A 37 -3.09 -13.12 11.47
C PRO A 37 -1.84 -12.86 12.31
N GLU A 38 -0.74 -13.56 12.03
CA GLU A 38 0.53 -13.35 12.73
C GLU A 38 1.10 -11.98 12.39
N THR A 39 1.08 -11.59 11.12
CA THR A 39 1.53 -10.25 10.69
C THR A 39 0.72 -9.15 11.34
N VAL A 40 -0.61 -9.26 11.31
CA VAL A 40 -1.54 -8.29 11.91
C VAL A 40 -1.28 -8.15 13.41
N GLN A 41 -1.16 -9.26 14.13
CA GLN A 41 -0.88 -9.24 15.58
C GLN A 41 0.41 -8.49 15.91
N HIS A 42 1.47 -8.70 15.12
CA HIS A 42 2.73 -8.00 15.34
C HIS A 42 2.63 -6.51 15.00
N LEU A 43 1.96 -6.15 13.89
CA LEU A 43 1.77 -4.75 13.51
C LEU A 43 0.96 -3.99 14.58
N ASP A 44 -0.11 -4.61 15.10
CA ASP A 44 -0.93 -4.04 16.17
C ASP A 44 -0.11 -3.81 17.44
N ARG A 45 0.62 -4.84 17.89
CA ARG A 45 1.48 -4.75 19.06
C ARG A 45 2.56 -3.67 18.93
N HIS A 46 3.12 -3.51 17.73
CA HIS A 46 4.17 -2.52 17.47
C HIS A 46 3.62 -1.09 17.31
N SER A 47 2.39 -0.94 16.80
CA SER A 47 1.71 0.36 16.74
C SER A 47 1.38 0.91 18.15
N ASP A 48 1.06 0.03 19.10
CA ASP A 48 0.80 0.43 20.49
C ASP A 48 2.09 0.72 21.30
N SER A 49 3.25 0.31 20.78
CA SER A 49 4.54 0.46 21.44
C SER A 49 5.14 1.83 21.16
N LYS A 50 5.55 2.55 22.22
CA LYS A 50 6.35 3.78 22.10
C LYS A 50 7.77 3.55 21.53
N GLN A 51 8.18 2.29 21.31
CA GLN A 51 9.47 1.94 20.72
C GLN A 51 9.35 1.88 19.19
N GLY A 52 9.83 2.93 18.51
CA GLY A 52 9.75 3.10 17.05
C GLY A 52 10.71 2.24 16.21
N ASN A 53 11.23 1.13 16.74
CA ASN A 53 12.27 0.34 16.08
C ASN A 53 11.75 -0.84 15.24
N TYR A 54 10.43 -1.09 15.26
CA TYR A 54 9.84 -2.21 14.53
C TYR A 54 8.86 -1.74 13.45
N LEU A 55 8.67 -2.59 12.43
CA LEU A 55 7.63 -2.37 11.43
C LEU A 55 6.25 -2.38 12.13
N ASN A 56 5.48 -1.32 11.89
CA ASN A 56 4.13 -1.08 12.41
C ASN A 56 3.20 -0.58 11.29
N TRP A 57 1.92 -0.37 11.57
CA TRP A 57 0.95 0.06 10.56
C TRP A 57 1.30 1.39 9.91
N ASP A 58 1.85 2.35 10.66
CA ASP A 58 2.26 3.65 10.11
C ASP A 58 3.42 3.52 9.11
N ALA A 59 4.39 2.67 9.41
CA ALA A 59 5.51 2.41 8.51
C ALA A 59 5.01 1.74 7.21
N VAL A 60 4.16 0.71 7.32
CA VAL A 60 3.54 0.03 6.16
C VAL A 60 2.71 1.03 5.33
N PHE A 61 1.99 1.92 6.00
CA PHE A 61 1.23 2.97 5.34
C PHE A 61 2.12 3.92 4.53
N ARG A 62 3.25 4.38 5.08
CA ARG A 62 4.19 5.24 4.35
C ARG A 62 4.71 4.57 3.08
N PHE A 63 5.05 3.28 3.14
CA PHE A 63 5.42 2.50 1.95
C PHE A 63 4.30 2.48 0.91
N LEU A 64 3.06 2.24 1.34
CA LEU A 64 1.89 2.25 0.46
C LEU A 64 1.65 3.63 -0.17
N GLN A 65 1.79 4.71 0.60
CA GLN A 65 1.69 6.08 0.08
C GLN A 65 2.75 6.35 -1.00
N ASN A 66 4.00 5.93 -0.78
CA ASN A 66 5.04 6.11 -1.79
C ASN A 66 4.76 5.31 -3.06
N TYR A 67 4.30 4.06 -2.93
CA TYR A 67 3.82 3.25 -4.06
C TYR A 67 2.73 3.99 -4.86
N ILE A 68 1.69 4.51 -4.18
CA ILE A 68 0.59 5.24 -4.82
C ILE A 68 1.09 6.48 -5.57
N LYS A 69 2.00 7.24 -4.95
CA LYS A 69 2.61 8.43 -5.58
C LYS A 69 3.35 8.05 -6.87
N LYS A 70 4.21 7.03 -6.82
CA LYS A 70 4.93 6.53 -8.00
C LYS A 70 3.99 6.06 -9.12
N GLU A 71 2.96 5.29 -8.77
CA GLU A 71 1.99 4.80 -9.76
C GLU A 71 1.20 5.95 -10.39
N THR A 72 0.81 6.95 -9.59
CA THR A 72 0.04 8.10 -10.07
C THR A 72 0.89 9.03 -10.95
N GLU A 73 2.16 9.25 -10.60
CA GLU A 73 3.10 10.02 -11.42
C GLU A 73 3.32 9.36 -12.79
N CYS A 74 3.47 8.03 -12.82
CA CYS A 74 3.56 7.26 -14.05
C CYS A 74 2.30 7.42 -14.94
N LEU A 75 1.12 7.59 -14.34
CA LEU A 75 -0.12 7.82 -15.07
C LEU A 75 -0.28 9.26 -15.58
N ARG A 76 0.23 10.26 -14.83
CA ARG A 76 0.13 11.70 -15.16
C ARG A 76 1.12 12.15 -16.23
N THR A 77 2.34 11.60 -16.22
CA THR A 77 3.40 11.94 -17.18
C THR A 77 3.07 11.53 -18.62
N ALA A 78 2.11 10.64 -18.82
CA ALA A 78 1.66 10.24 -20.14
C ALA A 78 0.63 11.25 -20.69
N LYS A 79 0.90 11.82 -21.89
CA LYS A 79 0.08 12.86 -22.56
C LYS A 79 -1.44 12.56 -22.51
N SER A 80 -2.26 13.61 -22.44
CA SER A 80 -3.73 13.52 -22.43
C SER A 80 -4.33 13.06 -23.77
N ASN A 81 -3.62 13.26 -24.88
CA ASN A 81 -4.05 12.89 -26.23
C ASN A 81 -3.68 11.43 -26.59
N VAL A 82 -4.03 10.48 -25.73
CA VAL A 82 -3.82 9.04 -25.99
C VAL A 82 -5.09 8.37 -26.50
N SER A 83 -4.92 7.19 -27.12
CA SER A 83 -6.05 6.39 -27.58
C SER A 83 -7.05 6.10 -26.46
N ALA A 84 -8.32 5.90 -26.82
CA ALA A 84 -9.36 5.46 -25.90
C ALA A 84 -8.94 4.18 -25.12
N SER A 85 -8.26 3.24 -25.78
CA SER A 85 -7.74 2.02 -25.13
C SER A 85 -6.68 2.30 -24.05
N THR A 86 -5.82 3.29 -24.28
CA THR A 86 -4.82 3.72 -23.29
C THR A 86 -5.51 4.41 -22.12
N GLN A 87 -6.50 5.27 -22.39
CA GLN A 87 -7.27 5.95 -21.36
C GLN A 87 -8.03 4.97 -20.45
N THR A 88 -8.70 3.97 -21.03
CA THR A 88 -9.36 2.90 -20.27
C THR A 88 -8.38 2.13 -19.40
N SER A 89 -7.18 1.83 -19.91
CA SER A 89 -6.14 1.14 -19.15
C SER A 89 -5.67 1.97 -17.94
N ARG A 90 -5.56 3.30 -18.08
CA ARG A 90 -5.24 4.21 -16.96
C ARG A 90 -6.36 4.24 -15.91
N GLN A 91 -7.61 4.32 -16.35
CA GLN A 91 -8.77 4.30 -15.44
C GLN A 91 -8.82 2.99 -14.64
N LYS A 92 -8.62 1.84 -15.31
CA LYS A 92 -8.55 0.53 -14.64
C LYS A 92 -7.41 0.50 -13.61
N LYS A 93 -6.25 1.04 -13.97
CA LYS A 93 -5.10 1.11 -13.04
C LYS A 93 -5.40 1.98 -11.81
N MET A 94 -6.07 3.11 -11.99
CA MET A 94 -6.51 3.97 -10.88
C MET A 94 -7.51 3.24 -9.97
N GLN A 95 -8.45 2.48 -10.55
CA GLN A 95 -9.38 1.64 -9.79
C GLN A 95 -8.67 0.53 -9.00
N GLU A 96 -7.64 -0.10 -9.57
CA GLU A 96 -6.79 -1.09 -8.89
C GLU A 96 -6.11 -0.46 -7.66
N ILE A 97 -5.54 0.74 -7.80
CA ILE A 97 -4.91 1.50 -6.71
C ILE A 97 -5.92 1.84 -5.60
N SER A 98 -7.07 2.40 -5.98
CA SER A 98 -8.16 2.72 -5.04
C SER A 98 -8.66 1.48 -4.29
N SER A 99 -8.72 0.33 -4.97
CA SER A 99 -9.13 -0.93 -4.36
C SER A 99 -8.09 -1.45 -3.37
N LEU A 100 -6.80 -1.33 -3.68
CA LEU A 100 -5.70 -1.69 -2.78
C LEU A 100 -5.72 -0.86 -1.50
N VAL A 101 -5.94 0.46 -1.63
CA VAL A 101 -6.07 1.39 -0.50
C VAL A 101 -7.22 1.00 0.42
N ARG A 102 -8.40 0.77 -0.16
CA ARG A 102 -9.58 0.32 0.60
C ARG A 102 -9.32 -1.01 1.30
N TYR A 103 -8.62 -1.93 0.64
CA TYR A 103 -8.25 -3.22 1.22
C TYR A 103 -7.29 -3.06 2.41
N PHE A 104 -6.24 -2.25 2.27
CA PHE A 104 -5.31 -1.94 3.36
C PHE A 104 -6.04 -1.32 4.57
N ILE A 105 -6.87 -0.30 4.33
CA ILE A 105 -7.67 0.34 5.39
C ILE A 105 -8.59 -0.69 6.07
N LYS A 106 -9.24 -1.58 5.30
CA LYS A 106 -10.07 -2.65 5.87
C LYS A 106 -9.28 -3.58 6.78
N CYS A 107 -8.05 -3.94 6.41
CA CYS A 107 -7.20 -4.78 7.26
C CYS A 107 -6.76 -4.04 8.53
N ALA A 108 -6.26 -2.81 8.41
CA ALA A 108 -5.81 -2.02 9.55
C ALA A 108 -6.96 -1.64 10.52
N ASN A 109 -8.16 -1.34 9.99
CA ASN A 109 -9.30 -0.94 10.81
C ASN A 109 -9.94 -2.08 11.59
N LYS A 110 -9.80 -3.34 11.15
CA LYS A 110 -10.24 -4.51 11.96
C LYS A 110 -9.57 -4.52 13.33
N SER A 111 -8.37 -3.96 13.42
CA SER A 111 -7.59 -3.88 14.65
C SER A 111 -7.91 -2.67 15.53
N LYS A 112 -8.96 -1.88 15.23
CA LYS A 112 -9.54 -0.79 16.04
C LYS A 112 -8.61 0.40 16.44
N GLN A 113 -7.32 0.41 16.08
CA GLN A 113 -6.37 1.42 16.57
C GLN A 113 -6.09 2.60 15.61
N HIS A 114 -6.46 2.55 14.31
CA HIS A 114 -6.03 3.56 13.32
C HIS A 114 -7.18 4.23 12.53
N TYR A 115 -7.97 5.08 13.19
CA TYR A 115 -9.00 5.90 12.53
C TYR A 115 -8.44 7.02 11.62
N VAL A 116 -7.16 7.38 11.77
CA VAL A 116 -6.54 8.56 11.12
C VAL A 116 -6.17 8.32 9.64
N LEU A 117 -6.00 7.06 9.23
CA LEU A 117 -5.54 6.69 7.88
C LEU A 117 -6.59 6.96 6.78
N HIS A 118 -7.88 6.96 7.15
CA HIS A 118 -8.98 7.12 6.19
C HIS A 118 -9.05 8.55 5.63
N THR A 119 -8.84 9.57 6.47
CA THR A 119 -9.05 10.98 6.09
C THR A 119 -7.93 11.51 5.20
N HIS A 120 -6.67 11.13 5.47
CA HIS A 120 -5.52 11.61 4.69
C HIS A 120 -5.38 10.93 3.31
N MET A 121 -5.77 9.66 3.15
CA MET A 121 -5.61 8.97 1.85
C MET A 121 -6.64 9.33 0.80
N LEU A 122 -7.87 9.69 1.20
CA LEU A 122 -8.89 10.14 0.25
C LEU A 122 -8.53 11.49 -0.38
N GLN A 123 -7.78 12.34 0.33
CA GLN A 123 -7.29 13.62 -0.21
C GLN A 123 -6.12 13.48 -1.20
N GLU A 124 -5.29 12.44 -1.10
CA GLU A 124 -4.18 12.27 -2.07
C GLU A 124 -4.60 11.54 -3.36
N LEU A 125 -5.78 10.91 -3.38
CA LEU A 125 -6.31 10.13 -4.52
C LEU A 125 -7.41 10.85 -5.32
N LEU A 126 -7.92 12.00 -4.85
CA LEU A 126 -8.84 12.90 -5.54
C LEU A 126 -8.10 14.19 -5.94
#